data_AF-A0A8H4L9W4-F1
#
_entry.id   AF-A0A8H4L9W4-F1
#
_cell.length_a   1.000
_cell.length_b   1.000
_cell.length_c   1.000
_cell.angle_alpha   90.00
_cell.angle_beta   90.00
_cell.angle_gamma   90.00
#
_symmetry.space_group_name_H-M   'P 1'
#
loop_
_entity.id
_entity.type
_entity.pdbx_description
1 polymer ?
#
loop_
_entity_poly.entity_id
_entity_poly.type
_entity_poly.pdbx_seq_one_letter_code
_entity_poly.pdbx_strand_id
1 'polypeptide(L)'
;MQLPSFALKPDCSRLVPLVLISTALKVSALHRKYGPIVRIGPNRLAVDGSIGWFQVYAMRGKDNEFPKYPEYIFPGDGLSILGANQTNHRHHRRQFWSAFNDQALMEQEIVIQPYTDLLLQRLSDQAKLRKPINIID
;
A
#
# COMPACT_ATOMS: atom_id res chain seq x y z
N MET A 1 -18.14 12.99 31.40
CA MET A 1 -18.66 11.90 30.53
C MET A 1 -17.56 10.86 30.39
N GLN A 2 -17.61 9.80 31.20
CA GLN A 2 -16.58 8.76 31.30
C GLN A 2 -16.67 7.88 30.03
N LEU A 3 -15.59 7.76 29.26
CA LEU A 3 -15.51 6.75 28.19
C LEU A 3 -15.24 5.37 28.82
N PRO A 4 -15.92 4.30 28.38
CA PRO A 4 -15.72 2.97 28.94
C PRO A 4 -14.31 2.44 28.64
N SER A 5 -13.67 1.90 29.67
CA SER A 5 -12.39 1.19 29.59
C SER A 5 -12.58 -0.10 28.79
N PHE A 6 -12.12 -0.10 27.53
CA PHE A 6 -12.05 -1.30 26.72
C PHE A 6 -10.73 -2.03 27.01
N ALA A 7 -10.84 -3.25 27.52
CA ALA A 7 -9.73 -4.14 27.82
C ALA A 7 -8.83 -4.32 26.57
N LEU A 8 -7.60 -3.83 26.66
CA LEU A 8 -6.54 -4.06 25.69
C LEU A 8 -6.13 -5.55 25.78
N LYS A 9 -6.41 -6.33 24.73
CA LYS A 9 -5.75 -7.64 24.58
C LYS A 9 -4.23 -7.41 24.46
N PRO A 10 -3.41 -8.20 25.17
CA PRO A 10 -1.98 -7.98 25.17
C PRO A 10 -1.36 -8.46 23.85
N ASP A 11 -0.41 -7.64 23.40
CA ASP A 11 0.68 -7.93 22.48
C ASP A 11 0.35 -8.20 21.00
N CYS A 12 0.41 -7.14 20.19
CA CYS A 12 0.37 -7.16 18.73
C CYS A 12 1.70 -6.65 18.15
N SER A 13 2.82 -6.96 18.80
CA SER A 13 4.17 -6.54 18.36
C SER A 13 4.82 -7.49 17.35
N ARG A 14 4.22 -8.67 17.06
CA ARG A 14 4.86 -9.73 16.24
C ARG A 14 4.12 -10.16 14.97
N LEU A 15 3.14 -9.39 14.47
CA LEU A 15 2.35 -9.78 13.29
C LEU A 15 2.55 -8.85 12.10
N VAL A 16 3.69 -8.98 11.42
CA VAL A 16 3.92 -8.48 10.05
C VAL A 16 4.78 -9.56 9.37
N PRO A 17 4.31 -10.28 8.32
CA PRO A 17 3.75 -9.69 7.10
C PRO A 17 2.52 -10.41 6.47
N LEU A 18 1.94 -11.45 7.08
CA LEU A 18 0.95 -12.31 6.40
C LEU A 18 -0.53 -11.90 6.55
N VAL A 19 -0.82 -10.75 7.15
CA VAL A 19 -2.19 -10.40 7.61
C VAL A 19 -2.80 -9.22 6.83
N LEU A 20 -2.20 -8.76 5.73
CA LEU A 20 -2.68 -7.55 5.03
C LEU A 20 -4.08 -7.70 4.42
N ILE A 21 -4.43 -8.87 3.88
CA ILE A 21 -5.78 -9.08 3.28
C ILE A 21 -6.85 -9.23 4.36
N SER A 22 -6.58 -9.97 5.45
CA SER A 22 -7.57 -10.17 6.51
C SER A 22 -7.80 -8.93 7.38
N THR A 23 -6.79 -8.07 7.52
CA THR A 23 -6.91 -6.82 8.28
C THR A 23 -7.76 -5.80 7.54
N ALA A 24 -7.58 -5.63 6.23
CA ALA A 24 -8.41 -4.69 5.45
C ALA A 24 -9.90 -5.01 5.56
N LEU A 25 -10.29 -6.28 5.44
CA LEU A 25 -11.69 -6.71 5.59
C LEU A 25 -12.21 -6.49 7.02
N LYS A 26 -11.40 -6.79 8.04
CA LYS A 26 -11.76 -6.55 9.46
C LYS A 26 -11.90 -5.06 9.76
N VAL A 27 -10.99 -4.23 9.27
CA VAL A 27 -11.01 -2.77 9.46
C VAL A 27 -12.24 -2.16 8.78
N SER A 28 -12.57 -2.60 7.57
CA SER A 28 -13.80 -2.18 6.89
C SER A 28 -15.07 -2.50 7.69
N ALA A 29 -15.13 -3.68 8.32
CA ALA A 29 -16.25 -4.03 9.20
C ALA A 29 -16.31 -3.14 10.46
N LEU A 30 -15.14 -2.79 11.03
CA LEU A 30 -15.06 -1.87 12.16
C LEU A 30 -15.49 -0.46 11.78
N HIS A 31 -15.08 0.06 10.61
CA HIS A 31 -15.52 1.36 10.12
C HIS A 31 -17.03 1.43 9.92
N ARG A 32 -17.62 0.36 9.36
CA ARG A 32 -19.09 0.25 9.23
C ARG A 32 -19.83 0.26 10.57
N LYS A 33 -19.24 -0.31 11.62
CA LYS A 33 -19.88 -0.42 12.94
C LYS A 33 -19.66 0.81 13.82
N TYR A 34 -18.46 1.38 13.82
CA TYR A 34 -18.04 2.39 14.78
C TYR A 34 -17.75 3.76 14.16
N GLY A 35 -17.83 3.88 12.83
CA GLY A 35 -17.61 5.12 12.10
C GLY A 35 -16.22 5.20 11.44
N PRO A 36 -15.92 6.31 10.76
CA PRO A 36 -14.79 6.42 9.83
C PRO A 36 -13.41 6.45 10.50
N ILE A 37 -13.34 6.53 11.82
CA ILE A 37 -12.09 6.55 12.58
C ILE A 37 -12.19 5.56 13.73
N VAL A 38 -11.38 4.50 13.70
CA VAL A 38 -11.40 3.45 14.74
C VAL A 38 -9.99 3.18 15.26
N ARG A 39 -9.87 3.08 16.59
CA ARG A 39 -8.60 2.68 17.24
C ARG A 39 -8.45 1.18 17.14
N ILE A 40 -7.37 0.72 16.50
CA ILE A 40 -7.07 -0.71 16.31
C ILE A 40 -5.89 -1.20 17.17
N GLY A 41 -5.25 -0.28 17.90
CA GLY A 41 -4.21 -0.59 18.88
C GLY A 41 -3.83 0.64 19.71
N PRO A 42 -2.92 0.50 20.70
CA PRO A 42 -2.51 1.60 21.57
C PRO A 42 -2.04 2.83 20.77
N ASN A 43 -1.18 2.61 19.78
CA ASN A 43 -0.60 3.66 18.93
C ASN A 43 -1.04 3.52 17.46
N ARG A 44 -2.20 2.91 17.20
CA ARG A 44 -2.68 2.65 15.83
C ARG A 44 -4.14 3.05 15.65
N LEU A 45 -4.36 3.89 14.65
CA LEU A 45 -5.66 4.36 14.22
C LEU A 45 -5.90 3.90 12.78
N ALA A 46 -7.06 3.34 12.51
CA ALA A 46 -7.53 3.13 11.15
C ALA A 46 -8.49 4.26 10.78
N VAL A 47 -8.13 5.00 9.75
CA VAL A 47 -8.92 6.10 9.19
C VAL A 47 -9.47 5.64 7.85
N ASP A 48 -10.77 5.83 7.66
CA ASP A 48 -11.46 5.53 6.40
C ASP A 48 -10.85 6.35 5.25
N GLY A 49 -10.77 5.76 4.06
CA GLY A 49 -10.11 6.35 2.91
C GLY A 49 -10.71 7.70 2.48
N SER A 50 -12.02 7.91 2.68
CA SER A 50 -12.69 9.18 2.34
C SER A 50 -12.13 10.37 3.12
N ILE A 51 -11.66 10.15 4.36
CA ILE A 51 -11.03 11.16 5.22
C ILE A 51 -9.52 11.07 5.12
N GLY A 52 -8.98 9.85 5.23
CA GLY A 52 -7.56 9.57 5.32
C GLY A 52 -6.77 10.02 4.11
N TRP A 53 -7.34 9.91 2.90
CA TRP A 53 -6.66 10.35 1.69
C TRP A 53 -6.32 11.85 1.74
N PHE A 54 -7.32 12.70 1.91
CA PHE A 54 -7.13 14.15 1.89
C PHE A 54 -6.46 14.68 3.16
N GLN A 55 -6.79 14.13 4.32
CA GLN A 55 -6.28 14.66 5.58
C GLN A 55 -4.92 14.07 5.95
N VAL A 56 -4.64 12.79 5.67
CA VAL A 56 -3.41 12.13 6.12
C VAL A 56 -2.37 12.03 5.01
N TYR A 57 -2.79 11.63 3.80
CA TYR A 57 -1.85 11.30 2.73
C TYR A 57 -1.64 12.41 1.69
N ALA A 58 -2.55 13.37 1.57
CA ALA A 58 -2.40 14.45 0.60
C ALA A 58 -1.24 15.37 0.97
N MET A 59 -0.60 15.91 -0.07
CA MET A 59 0.49 16.86 0.07
C MET A 59 -0.05 18.14 0.70
N ARG A 60 0.30 18.37 1.97
CA ARG A 60 -0.07 19.60 2.68
C ARG A 60 0.96 20.66 2.30
N GLY A 61 0.51 21.75 1.68
CA GLY A 61 1.40 22.74 1.07
C GLY A 61 2.52 23.25 2.00
N LYS A 62 2.16 24.04 3.02
CA LYS A 62 3.11 24.58 4.01
C LYS A 62 3.26 23.72 5.26
N ASP A 63 2.37 22.76 5.49
CA ASP A 63 2.45 21.88 6.66
C ASP A 63 3.32 20.66 6.36
N ASN A 64 4.00 20.16 7.38
CA ASN A 64 4.82 18.95 7.24
C ASN A 64 3.95 17.72 6.98
N GLU A 65 4.40 16.88 6.04
CA GLU A 65 3.85 15.54 5.81
C GLU A 65 4.02 14.67 7.06
N PHE A 66 3.10 13.71 7.27
CA PHE A 66 3.30 12.72 8.32
C PHE A 66 4.52 11.85 8.01
N PRO A 67 5.45 11.66 8.97
CA PRO A 67 6.60 10.80 8.74
C PRO A 67 6.15 9.36 8.56
N LYS A 68 6.87 8.65 7.70
CA LYS A 68 6.69 7.20 7.54
C LYS A 68 7.10 6.51 8.83
N TYR A 69 6.35 5.49 9.23
CA TYR A 69 6.72 4.67 10.38
C TYR A 69 7.98 3.85 10.02
N PRO A 70 9.06 3.90 10.82
CA PRO A 70 10.29 3.17 10.52
C PRO A 70 10.08 1.66 10.47
N GLU A 71 10.75 0.98 9.54
CA GLU A 71 10.74 -0.48 9.39
C GLU A 71 9.32 -1.07 9.23
N TYR A 72 8.40 -0.27 8.68
CA TYR A 72 7.01 -0.69 8.48
C TYR A 72 6.87 -1.67 7.32
N ILE A 73 7.64 -1.45 6.24
CA ILE A 73 7.53 -2.26 5.03
C ILE A 73 8.49 -3.45 5.12
N PHE A 74 9.75 -3.19 5.46
CA PHE A 74 10.80 -4.18 5.68
C PHE A 74 11.92 -3.59 6.55
N PRO A 75 12.76 -4.43 7.18
CA PRO A 75 13.91 -3.96 7.95
C PRO A 75 14.85 -3.09 7.10
N GLY A 76 15.12 -1.86 7.56
CA GLY A 76 15.96 -0.90 6.83
C GLY A 76 15.24 -0.15 5.70
N ASP A 77 13.91 -0.16 5.63
CA ASP A 77 13.13 0.57 4.62
C ASP A 77 13.45 2.08 4.52
N GLY A 78 13.96 2.68 5.60
CA GLY A 78 14.45 4.06 5.64
C GLY A 78 15.55 4.39 4.63
N LEU A 79 16.28 3.38 4.12
CA LEU A 79 17.29 3.56 3.07
C LEU A 79 16.68 3.54 1.66
N SER A 80 15.45 3.04 1.52
CA SER A 80 14.75 2.97 0.24
C SER A 80 13.89 4.21 -0.01
N ILE A 81 13.48 4.45 -1.25
CA ILE A 81 12.44 5.46 -1.56
C ILE A 81 11.11 5.16 -0.83
N LEU A 82 10.84 3.91 -0.46
CA LEU A 82 9.58 3.54 0.17
C LEU A 82 9.49 3.96 1.63
N GLY A 83 10.59 3.94 2.39
CA GLY A 83 10.62 4.27 3.83
C GLY A 83 11.44 5.51 4.20
N ALA A 84 12.18 6.12 3.26
CA ALA A 84 13.02 7.30 3.54
C ALA A 84 12.25 8.49 4.14
N ASN A 85 12.95 9.25 4.99
CA ASN A 85 12.48 10.55 5.50
C ASN A 85 12.26 11.56 4.36
N GLN A 86 11.59 12.68 4.65
CA GLN A 86 11.18 13.64 3.61
C GLN A 86 12.34 14.15 2.73
N THR A 87 13.48 14.46 3.34
CA THR A 87 14.67 14.96 2.63
C THR A 87 15.23 13.89 1.70
N ASN A 88 15.54 12.70 2.22
CA ASN A 88 16.10 11.60 1.44
C ASN A 88 15.10 11.10 0.39
N HIS A 89 13.81 11.06 0.73
CA HIS A 89 12.74 10.73 -0.21
C HIS A 89 12.70 11.68 -1.40
N ARG A 90 12.82 13.00 -1.16
CA ARG A 90 12.88 14.01 -2.23
C ARG A 90 14.11 13.79 -3.12
N HIS A 91 15.27 13.50 -2.53
CA HIS A 91 16.49 13.20 -3.28
C HIS A 91 16.33 11.94 -4.15
N HIS A 92 15.87 10.82 -3.57
CA HIS A 92 15.62 9.59 -4.30
C HIS A 92 14.61 9.80 -5.43
N ARG A 93 13.44 10.42 -5.13
CA ARG A 93 12.40 10.68 -6.15
C ARG A 93 12.94 11.51 -7.31
N ARG A 94 13.77 12.52 -7.03
CA ARG A 94 14.37 13.36 -8.09
C ARG A 94 15.28 12.55 -9.03
N GLN A 95 16.00 11.55 -8.49
CA GLN A 95 16.84 10.68 -9.31
C GLN A 95 16.02 9.77 -10.23
N PHE A 96 14.85 9.31 -9.79
CA PHE A 96 13.95 8.47 -10.60
C PHE A 96 13.06 9.24 -11.57
N TRP A 97 12.93 10.57 -11.42
CA TRP A 97 11.95 11.36 -12.16
C TRP A 97 12.04 11.18 -13.68
N SER A 98 13.26 11.11 -14.23
CA SER A 98 13.45 10.93 -15.67
C SER A 98 13.00 9.56 -16.19
N ALA A 99 13.00 8.52 -15.37
CA ALA A 99 12.59 7.17 -15.78
C ALA A 99 11.07 7.01 -15.92
N PHE A 100 10.29 7.96 -15.42
CA PHE A 100 8.82 7.92 -15.42
C PHE A 100 8.20 9.12 -16.16
N ASN A 101 8.94 9.72 -17.09
CA ASN A 101 8.36 10.72 -18.00
C ASN A 101 7.66 10.06 -19.20
N ASP A 102 6.83 10.80 -19.92
CA ASP A 102 6.02 10.26 -21.02
C ASP A 102 6.86 9.56 -22.10
N GLN A 103 8.02 10.13 -22.46
CA GLN A 103 8.92 9.54 -23.44
C GLN A 103 9.52 8.22 -22.92
N ALA A 104 10.02 8.20 -21.68
CA ALA A 104 10.57 7.01 -21.05
C ALA A 104 9.52 5.89 -20.93
N LEU A 105 8.25 6.23 -20.66
CA LEU A 105 7.14 5.28 -20.63
C LEU A 105 6.84 4.71 -22.02
N MET A 106 6.84 5.54 -23.07
CA MET A 106 6.71 5.06 -24.46
C MET A 106 7.87 4.14 -24.86
N GLU A 107 9.10 4.47 -24.45
CA GLU A 107 10.27 3.63 -24.70
C GLU A 107 10.18 2.25 -24.02
N GLN A 108 9.38 2.09 -22.96
CA GLN A 108 9.13 0.78 -22.34
C GLN A 108 8.22 -0.14 -23.17
N GLU A 109 7.51 0.38 -24.18
CA GLU A 109 6.59 -0.41 -25.01
C GLU A 109 7.30 -1.62 -25.62
N ILE A 110 8.50 -1.43 -26.18
CA ILE A 110 9.28 -2.51 -26.79
C ILE A 110 9.64 -3.65 -25.81
N VAL A 111 9.70 -3.34 -24.51
CA VAL A 111 9.97 -4.31 -23.45
C VAL A 111 8.67 -5.00 -23.02
N ILE A 112 7.58 -4.25 -22.84
CA ILE A 112 6.32 -4.76 -22.27
C ILE A 112 5.49 -5.53 -23.29
N GLN A 113 5.47 -5.08 -24.55
CA GLN A 113 4.64 -5.65 -25.60
C GLN A 113 4.91 -7.15 -25.83
N PRO A 114 6.17 -7.62 -25.95
CA PRO A 114 6.44 -9.05 -26.12
C PRO A 114 5.93 -9.93 -24.97
N TYR A 115 5.98 -9.45 -23.72
CA TYR A 115 5.44 -10.20 -22.58
C TYR A 115 3.92 -10.22 -22.56
N THR A 116 3.29 -9.14 -23.01
CA THR A 116 1.83 -9.06 -23.17
C THR A 116 1.36 -10.02 -24.26
N ASP A 117 2.04 -10.03 -25.40
CA ASP A 117 1.77 -10.95 -26.51
C ASP A 117 1.95 -12.40 -26.07
N LEU A 118 3.03 -12.70 -25.33
CA LEU A 118 3.28 -14.02 -24.78
C LEU A 118 2.17 -14.45 -23.81
N LEU A 119 1.74 -13.57 -22.89
CA LEU A 119 0.65 -13.85 -21.97
C LEU A 119 -0.63 -14.21 -22.76
N LEU A 120 -1.01 -13.40 -23.75
CA LEU A 120 -2.21 -13.62 -24.56
C LEU A 120 -2.12 -14.91 -25.39
N GLN A 121 -0.95 -15.23 -25.93
CA GLN A 121 -0.71 -16.47 -26.65
C GLN A 121 -0.95 -17.68 -25.73
N ARG A 122 -0.34 -17.67 -24.53
CA ARG A 122 -0.49 -18.77 -23.57
C ARG A 122 -1.93 -18.92 -23.10
N LEU A 123 -2.62 -17.82 -22.81
CA LEU A 123 -4.03 -17.84 -22.45
C LEU A 123 -4.91 -18.39 -23.59
N SER A 124 -4.60 -18.02 -24.84
CA SER A 124 -5.32 -18.52 -26.02
C SER A 124 -5.13 -20.03 -26.23
N ASP A 125 -3.92 -20.55 -26.00
CA ASP A 125 -3.65 -21.98 -26.09
C ASP A 125 -4.34 -22.76 -24.97
N GLN A 126 -4.35 -22.23 -23.75
CA GLN A 126 -5.09 -22.83 -22.64
C GLN A 126 -6.61 -22.78 -22.85
N ALA A 127 -7.14 -21.71 -23.44
CA ALA A 127 -8.57 -21.56 -23.72
C ALA A 127 -9.10 -22.68 -24.65
N LYS A 128 -8.27 -23.16 -25.59
CA LYS A 128 -8.61 -24.30 -26.47
C LYS A 128 -8.86 -25.59 -25.68
N LEU A 129 -8.19 -25.76 -24.54
CA LEU A 129 -8.36 -26.92 -23.67
C LEU A 129 -9.67 -26.91 -22.87
N ARG A 130 -10.36 -25.75 -22.81
CA ARG A 130 -11.61 -25.54 -22.06
C ARG A 130 -11.54 -26.00 -20.60
N LYS A 131 -10.38 -25.84 -19.98
CA LYS A 131 -10.16 -26.12 -18.56
C LYS A 131 -9.99 -24.81 -17.79
N PRO A 132 -10.46 -24.74 -16.54
CA PRO A 132 -10.15 -23.60 -15.69
C PRO A 132 -8.63 -23.52 -15.50
N ILE A 133 -8.10 -22.31 -15.60
CA ILE A 133 -6.68 -22.01 -15.37
C ILE A 133 -6.57 -21.06 -14.17
N ASN A 134 -5.55 -21.29 -13.34
CA ASN A 134 -5.17 -20.32 -12.33
C ASN A 134 -4.24 -19.28 -12.99
N ILE A 135 -4.55 -18.00 -12.81
CA ILE A 135 -3.78 -16.87 -13.36
C ILE A 135 -2.77 -16.34 -12.33
N ILE A 136 -2.89 -16.78 -11.07
CA ILE A 136 -2.14 -16.27 -9.93
C ILE A 136 -1.04 -17.25 -9.49
N ASP A 137 -1.23 -18.56 -9.72
CA ASP A 137 -0.24 -19.61 -9.42
C ASP A 137 0.88 -19.64 -10.47
#